data_AF-A0A7Y3CU21-F1
#
_entry.id   AF-A0A7Y3CU21-F1
#
_cell.length_a   1.000
_cell.length_b   1.000
_cell.length_c   1.000
_cell.angle_alpha   90.00
_cell.angle_beta   90.00
_cell.angle_gamma   90.00
#
_symmetry.space_group_name_H-M   'P 1'
#
loop_
_entity.id
_entity.type
_entity.pdbx_description
1 polymer ?
#
loop_
_entity_poly.entity_id
_entity_poly.type
_entity_poly.pdbx_seq_one_letter_code
_entity_poly.pdbx_strand_id
1 'polypeptide(L)'
;MSATQEIPELAREAFDLSKQYLRQETLEPARNLGRVAGYGVAAAFVFGLATLFLGVAGMRIVIGLLPDTTIWQGTGYLISGLALLLMAAFVGWRASQSKDGG
;
A
#
# COMPACT_ATOMS: atom_id res chain seq x y z
N MET A 1 33.78 35.19 -39.14
CA MET A 1 32.30 35.12 -39.19
C MET A 1 31.92 33.77 -38.61
N SER A 2 31.57 33.71 -37.33
CA SER A 2 31.29 32.43 -36.62
C SER A 2 30.31 32.61 -35.44
N ALA A 3 30.37 33.77 -34.76
CA ALA A 3 29.57 34.05 -33.56
C ALA A 3 28.03 33.94 -33.73
N THR A 4 27.50 34.15 -34.94
CA THR A 4 26.04 34.08 -35.18
C THR A 4 25.51 32.64 -35.22
N GLN A 5 26.36 31.65 -35.50
CA GLN A 5 26.00 30.21 -35.43
C GLN A 5 26.25 29.61 -34.04
N GLU A 6 27.12 30.22 -33.23
CA GLU A 6 27.41 29.76 -31.86
C GLU A 6 26.25 30.04 -30.88
N ILE A 7 25.56 31.17 -31.04
CA ILE A 7 24.39 31.52 -30.21
C ILE A 7 23.27 30.44 -30.26
N PRO A 8 22.81 30.00 -31.45
CA PRO A 8 21.81 28.94 -31.53
C PRO A 8 22.35 27.55 -31.14
N GLU A 9 23.66 27.30 -31.25
CA GLU A 9 24.26 26.06 -30.76
C GLU A 9 24.29 26.00 -29.22
N LEU A 10 24.72 27.08 -28.57
CA LEU A 10 24.73 27.22 -27.11
C LEU A 10 23.32 27.14 -26.52
N ALA A 11 22.33 27.74 -27.19
CA ALA A 11 20.93 27.63 -26.78
C ALA A 11 20.41 26.19 -26.86
N ARG A 12 20.83 25.42 -27.88
CA ARG A 12 20.50 23.99 -28.01
C ARG A 12 21.19 23.17 -26.93
N GLU A 13 22.45 23.43 -26.66
CA GLU A 13 23.23 22.72 -25.64
C GLU A 13 22.68 22.99 -24.23
N ALA A 14 22.35 24.24 -23.90
CA ALA A 14 21.69 24.60 -22.65
C ALA A 14 20.30 23.94 -22.50
N PHE A 15 19.54 23.88 -23.60
CA PHE A 15 18.26 23.18 -23.62
C PHE A 15 18.41 21.67 -23.41
N ASP A 16 19.40 21.05 -24.05
CA ASP A 16 19.64 19.61 -23.93
C ASP A 16 20.15 19.23 -22.53
N LEU A 17 21.01 20.05 -21.93
CA LEU A 17 21.44 19.90 -20.54
C LEU A 17 20.27 20.06 -19.56
N SER A 18 19.42 21.08 -19.75
CA SER A 18 18.23 21.29 -18.93
C SER A 18 17.27 20.11 -19.01
N LYS A 19 17.08 19.56 -20.22
CA LYS A 19 16.25 18.38 -20.47
C LYS A 19 16.85 17.13 -19.82
N GLN A 20 18.16 16.92 -19.90
CA GLN A 20 18.83 15.80 -19.22
C GLN A 20 18.70 15.89 -17.70
N TYR A 21 18.84 17.09 -17.14
CA TYR A 21 18.70 17.32 -15.71
C TYR A 21 17.30 17.01 -15.22
N LEU A 22 16.27 17.55 -15.89
CA LEU A 22 14.88 17.21 -15.60
C LEU A 22 14.63 15.71 -15.71
N ARG A 23 15.26 15.04 -16.67
CA ARG A 23 15.15 13.59 -16.84
C ARG A 23 15.74 12.83 -15.65
N GLN A 24 16.92 13.21 -15.16
CA GLN A 24 17.53 12.57 -13.99
C GLN A 24 16.75 12.88 -12.71
N GLU A 25 16.40 14.15 -12.51
CA GLU A 25 15.72 14.61 -11.31
C GLU A 25 14.28 14.09 -11.18
N THR A 26 13.61 13.71 -12.28
CA THR A 26 12.19 13.32 -12.25
C THR A 26 11.90 11.89 -12.71
N LEU A 27 12.48 11.41 -13.81
CA LEU A 27 12.11 10.11 -14.36
C LEU A 27 12.66 8.95 -13.54
N GLU A 28 13.86 9.09 -12.99
CA GLU A 28 14.46 8.06 -12.14
C GLU A 28 13.73 7.92 -10.79
N PRO A 29 13.44 9.02 -10.05
CA PRO A 29 12.61 8.94 -8.86
C PRO A 29 11.17 8.52 -9.16
N ALA A 30 10.55 8.97 -10.25
CA ALA A 30 9.20 8.53 -10.63
C ALA A 30 9.13 7.03 -10.93
N ARG A 31 10.15 6.46 -11.61
CA ARG A 31 10.23 5.03 -11.89
C ARG A 31 10.38 4.22 -10.59
N ASN A 32 11.22 4.68 -9.67
CA ASN A 32 11.39 4.03 -8.37
C ASN A 32 10.14 4.13 -7.50
N LEU A 33 9.49 5.30 -7.45
CA LEU A 33 8.20 5.50 -6.78
C LEU A 33 7.13 4.58 -7.34
N GLY A 34 7.01 4.45 -8.66
CA GLY A 34 6.07 3.54 -9.30
C GLY A 34 6.30 2.08 -8.91
N ARG A 35 7.57 1.66 -8.80
CA ARG A 35 7.91 0.30 -8.36
C ARG A 35 7.54 0.06 -6.90
N VAL A 36 7.88 0.98 -6.00
CA VAL A 36 7.56 0.87 -4.56
C VAL A 36 6.04 0.91 -4.34
N ALA A 37 5.34 1.83 -5.01
CA ALA A 37 3.88 1.91 -4.97
C ALA A 37 3.24 0.62 -5.52
N GLY A 38 3.78 0.06 -6.60
CA GLY A 38 3.32 -1.22 -7.15
C GLY A 38 3.44 -2.37 -6.15
N TYR A 39 4.58 -2.49 -5.46
CA TYR A 39 4.74 -3.47 -4.38
C TYR A 39 3.81 -3.20 -3.19
N GLY A 40 3.57 -1.94 -2.83
CA GLY A 40 2.63 -1.56 -1.79
C GLY A 40 1.19 -1.98 -2.11
N VAL A 41 0.73 -1.73 -3.35
CA VAL A 41 -0.60 -2.14 -3.81
C VAL A 41 -0.72 -3.67 -3.86
N ALA A 42 0.28 -4.37 -4.39
CA ALA A 42 0.29 -5.82 -4.43
C ALA A 42 0.26 -6.43 -3.01
N ALA A 43 1.08 -5.89 -2.10
CA ALA A 43 1.08 -6.32 -0.70
C ALA A 43 -0.30 -6.06 -0.05
N ALA A 44 -0.86 -4.86 -0.21
CA ALA A 44 -2.19 -4.53 0.32
C ALA A 44 -3.27 -5.49 -0.20
N PHE A 45 -3.22 -5.86 -1.48
CA PHE A 45 -4.15 -6.81 -2.08
C PHE A 45 -4.01 -8.21 -1.45
N VAL A 46 -2.77 -8.73 -1.36
CA VAL A 46 -2.51 -10.04 -0.75
C VAL A 46 -2.91 -10.07 0.73
N PHE A 47 -2.56 -9.03 1.50
CA PHE A 47 -2.95 -8.93 2.91
C PHE A 47 -4.47 -8.76 3.08
N GLY A 48 -5.13 -8.05 2.17
CA GLY A 48 -6.60 -7.95 2.15
C GLY A 48 -7.26 -9.30 1.95
N LEU A 49 -6.80 -10.09 0.97
CA LEU A 49 -7.29 -11.45 0.76
C LEU A 49 -6.99 -12.35 1.96
N ALA A 50 -5.78 -12.30 2.50
CA ALA A 50 -5.40 -13.08 3.67
C ALA A 50 -6.32 -12.76 4.86
N THR A 51 -6.59 -11.47 5.12
CA THR A 51 -7.49 -11.02 6.18
C THR A 51 -8.92 -11.50 5.96
N LEU A 52 -9.42 -11.45 4.73
CA LEU A 52 -10.74 -11.94 4.38
C LEU A 52 -10.86 -13.46 4.62
N PHE A 53 -9.90 -14.25 4.13
CA PHE A 53 -9.90 -15.69 4.33
C PHE A 53 -9.74 -16.06 5.80
N LEU A 54 -8.86 -15.38 6.55
CA LEU A 54 -8.71 -15.60 7.99
C LEU A 54 -9.99 -15.29 8.74
N GLY A 55 -10.69 -14.20 8.37
CA GLY A 55 -11.95 -13.83 8.99
C GLY A 55 -13.04 -14.88 8.78
N VAL A 56 -13.20 -15.36 7.54
CA VAL A 56 -14.15 -16.43 7.22
C VAL A 56 -13.77 -17.74 7.92
N ALA A 57 -12.50 -18.13 7.88
CA ALA A 57 -12.04 -19.36 8.52
C ALA A 57 -12.21 -19.32 10.06
N GLY A 58 -11.80 -18.22 10.69
CA GLY A 58 -11.97 -18.02 12.13
C GLY A 58 -13.43 -18.06 12.55
N MET A 59 -14.30 -17.38 11.79
CA MET A 59 -15.73 -17.41 12.02
C MET A 59 -16.34 -18.82 11.89
N ARG A 60 -15.90 -19.60 10.90
CA ARG A 60 -16.32 -21.01 10.73
C ARG A 60 -15.90 -21.86 11.92
N ILE A 61 -14.69 -21.66 12.44
CA ILE A 61 -14.20 -22.37 13.63
C ILE A 61 -15.06 -22.01 14.85
N VAL A 62 -15.30 -20.72 15.08
CA VAL A 62 -16.13 -20.26 16.20
C VAL A 62 -17.51 -20.91 16.11
N ILE A 63 -18.22 -20.77 14.99
CA ILE A 63 -19.56 -21.34 14.83
C ILE A 63 -19.54 -22.88 14.98
N GLY A 64 -18.52 -23.55 14.47
CA GLY A 64 -18.39 -25.01 14.57
C GLY A 64 -18.12 -25.54 15.99
N LEU A 65 -17.64 -24.70 16.91
CA LEU A 65 -17.45 -25.05 18.31
C LEU A 65 -18.71 -24.85 19.17
N LEU A 66 -19.69 -24.11 18.66
CA LEU A 66 -20.91 -23.77 19.39
C LEU A 66 -21.99 -24.85 19.16
N PRO A 67 -22.90 -25.08 20.15
CA PRO A 67 -24.03 -25.97 19.97
C PRO A 67 -24.96 -25.48 18.86
N ASP A 68 -25.57 -26.41 18.11
CA ASP A 68 -26.40 -26.09 16.94
C ASP A 68 -27.83 -25.66 17.32
N THR A 69 -27.96 -24.66 18.18
CA THR A 69 -29.23 -24.03 18.54
C THR A 69 -29.27 -22.59 18.05
N THR A 70 -30.48 -22.07 17.79
CA THR A 70 -30.70 -20.73 17.21
C THR A 70 -30.02 -19.61 17.99
N ILE A 71 -29.94 -19.71 19.33
CA ILE A 71 -29.33 -18.69 20.18
C ILE A 71 -27.82 -18.66 19.97
N TRP A 72 -27.18 -19.83 19.93
CA TRP A 72 -25.73 -19.98 19.79
C TRP A 72 -25.23 -19.59 18.40
N GLN A 73 -26.03 -19.81 17.34
CA GLN A 73 -25.67 -19.33 16.00
C GLN A 73 -25.52 -17.81 15.97
N GLY A 74 -26.50 -17.06 16.50
CA GLY A 74 -26.43 -15.59 16.62
C GLY A 74 -25.24 -15.10 17.44
N THR A 75 -24.96 -15.76 18.57
CA THR A 75 -23.80 -15.46 19.41
C THR A 75 -22.48 -15.72 18.68
N GLY A 76 -22.37 -16.77 17.87
CA GLY A 76 -21.19 -17.07 17.07
C GLY A 76 -20.83 -15.97 16.08
N TYR A 77 -21.84 -15.39 15.39
CA TYR A 77 -21.63 -14.23 14.52
C TYR A 77 -21.15 -13.00 15.30
N LEU A 78 -21.75 -12.72 16.47
CA LEU A 78 -21.36 -11.59 17.33
C LEU A 78 -19.91 -11.72 17.83
N ILE A 79 -19.52 -12.91 18.32
CA ILE A 79 -18.16 -13.18 18.78
C ILE A 79 -17.16 -13.01 17.62
N SER A 80 -17.48 -13.56 16.45
CA SER A 80 -16.61 -13.47 15.28
C SER A 80 -16.43 -12.02 14.80
N GLY A 81 -17.51 -11.25 14.77
CA GLY A 81 -17.47 -9.82 14.44
C GLY A 81 -16.66 -9.02 15.46
N LEU A 82 -16.83 -9.30 16.75
CA LEU A 82 -16.05 -8.65 17.81
C LEU A 82 -14.55 -9.00 17.70
N ALA A 83 -14.22 -10.26 17.43
CA ALA A 83 -12.84 -10.69 17.22
C ALA A 83 -12.17 -9.96 16.04
N LEU A 84 -12.90 -9.77 14.93
CA LEU A 84 -12.42 -9.00 13.78
C LEU A 84 -12.20 -7.52 14.11
N LEU A 85 -13.11 -6.91 14.88
CA LEU A 85 -12.96 -5.52 15.34
C LEU A 85 -11.73 -5.37 16.24
N LEU A 86 -11.52 -6.29 17.19
CA LEU A 86 -10.34 -6.29 18.05
C LEU A 86 -9.05 -6.46 17.25
N MET A 87 -9.05 -7.35 16.26
CA MET A 87 -7.89 -7.54 15.39
C MET A 87 -7.59 -6.29 14.56
N ALA A 88 -8.62 -5.66 13.97
CA ALA A 88 -8.45 -4.41 13.23
C ALA A 88 -7.93 -3.27 14.12
N ALA A 89 -8.46 -3.14 15.34
CA ALA A 89 -8.00 -2.16 16.32
C ALA A 89 -6.54 -2.41 16.74
N PHE A 90 -6.17 -3.68 16.97
CA PHE A 90 -4.79 -4.06 17.32
C PHE A 90 -3.81 -3.75 16.19
N VAL A 91 -4.16 -4.08 14.94
CA VAL A 91 -3.33 -3.77 13.77
C VAL A 91 -3.22 -2.26 13.58
N GLY A 92 -4.32 -1.52 13.71
CA GLY A 92 -4.33 -0.06 13.61
C GLY A 92 -3.45 0.61 14.67
N TRP A 93 -3.55 0.16 15.93
CA TRP A 93 -2.66 0.59 17.00
C TRP A 93 -1.20 0.25 16.71
N ARG A 94 -0.93 -0.96 16.19
CA ARG A 94 0.46 -1.34 15.93
C ARG A 94 1.08 -0.57 14.77
N ALA A 95 0.27 -0.15 13.81
CA ALA A 95 0.66 0.74 12.71
C ALA A 95 0.83 2.20 13.18
N SER A 96 0.11 2.66 14.21
CA SER A 96 0.34 4.00 14.76
C SER A 96 1.68 4.07 15.51
N GLN A 97 2.02 3.04 16.29
CA GLN A 97 3.30 2.97 17.02
C GLN A 97 4.53 2.98 16.10
N SER A 98 4.42 2.53 14.84
CA SER A 98 5.56 2.58 13.90
C SER A 98 5.81 3.99 13.36
N LYS A 99 4.83 4.88 13.44
CA LYS A 99 4.92 6.24 12.91
C LYS A 99 5.68 7.20 13.84
N ASP A 100 5.72 6.88 15.13
CA ASP A 100 6.31 7.73 16.17
C ASP A 100 7.79 7.39 16.49
N GLY A 101 8.38 6.42 15.78
CA GLY A 101 9.76 5.95 16.00
C GLY A 101 10.72 6.18 14.83
N GLY A 102 10.38 7.06 13.88
CA GLY A 102 11.19 7.40 12.70
C GLY A 102 11.60 8.86 12.68
#